data_AF-A0A380KWC3-F1
#
_entry.id   AF-A0A380KWC3-F1
#
_cell.length_a   1.000
_cell.length_b   1.000
_cell.length_c   1.000
_cell.angle_alpha   90.00
_cell.angle_beta   90.00
_cell.angle_gamma   90.00
#
_symmetry.space_group_name_H-M   'P 1'
#
loop_
_entity.id
_entity.type
_entity.pdbx_description
1 polymer ?
#
loop_
_entity_poly.entity_id
_entity_poly.type
_entity_poly.pdbx_seq_one_letter_code
_entity_poly.pdbx_strand_id
1 'polypeptide(L)'
;MVIAIIRSYPFVSYPLESILLFVGMAFLFVRYITQTHLNIDHHQVARTQPLIYTHLFLVMGLNLFTVGIEMLANQHHANLGFIFFIVGILIYYTSILLTTRYNKPLFRYDKEEISRYLLLLAAGICLLWLSKFSLLLLSAVLVVFTWTMMWLGAIFRRRAQQKQEKPD
;
A
#
# COMPACT_ATOMS: atom_id res chain seq x y z
N MET A 1 -5.54 -10.69 -11.53
CA MET A 1 -4.63 -9.59 -11.11
C MET A 1 -3.17 -9.95 -11.32
N VAL A 2 -2.61 -10.96 -10.62
CA VAL A 2 -1.22 -11.44 -10.85
C VAL A 2 -0.97 -11.92 -12.30
N ILE A 3 -1.97 -12.60 -12.89
CA ILE A 3 -1.88 -13.14 -14.27
C ILE A 3 -1.74 -12.04 -15.33
N ALA A 4 -2.30 -10.85 -15.11
CA ALA A 4 -2.21 -9.76 -16.09
C ALA A 4 -0.75 -9.27 -16.22
N ILE A 5 -0.06 -9.06 -15.09
CA ILE A 5 1.37 -8.67 -15.07
C ILE A 5 2.25 -9.71 -15.73
N ILE A 6 1.96 -11.00 -15.50
CA ILE A 6 2.70 -12.10 -16.11
C ILE A 6 2.53 -12.13 -17.64
N ARG A 7 1.41 -11.62 -18.16
CA ARG A 7 1.07 -11.69 -19.58
C ARG A 7 1.44 -10.44 -20.39
N SER A 8 1.43 -9.26 -19.77
CA SER A 8 1.59 -7.97 -20.46
C SER A 8 3.00 -7.38 -20.40
N TYR A 9 3.84 -7.80 -19.45
CA TYR A 9 5.25 -7.36 -19.42
C TYR A 9 6.13 -8.30 -20.25
N PRO A 10 7.00 -7.79 -21.14
CA PRO A 10 8.02 -8.62 -21.76
C PRO A 10 9.07 -8.96 -20.71
N PHE A 11 8.86 -10.05 -19.96
CA PHE A 11 9.85 -10.63 -19.04
C PHE A 11 11.21 -10.87 -19.72
N VAL A 12 11.22 -10.95 -21.05
CA VAL A 12 12.39 -11.19 -21.89
C VAL A 12 13.27 -9.93 -22.03
N SER A 13 12.71 -8.72 -21.91
CA SER A 13 13.45 -7.47 -22.16
C SER A 13 13.95 -6.78 -20.89
N TYR A 14 13.17 -6.83 -19.80
CA TYR A 14 13.42 -6.10 -18.55
C TYR A 14 13.01 -6.96 -17.32
N PRO A 15 13.75 -8.05 -17.05
CA PRO A 15 13.37 -9.03 -16.03
C PRO A 15 13.47 -8.48 -14.60
N LEU A 16 14.44 -7.59 -14.34
CA LEU A 16 14.68 -7.06 -13.00
C LEU A 16 13.56 -6.11 -12.57
N GLU A 17 13.18 -5.16 -13.42
CA GLU A 17 12.10 -4.21 -13.17
C GLU A 17 10.78 -4.92 -12.89
N SER A 18 10.49 -5.96 -13.68
CA SER A 18 9.30 -6.78 -13.54
C SER A 18 9.24 -7.48 -12.18
N ILE A 19 10.37 -8.05 -11.72
CA ILE A 19 10.48 -8.67 -10.39
C ILE A 19 10.28 -7.63 -9.29
N LEU A 20 10.92 -6.46 -9.38
CA LEU A 20 10.80 -5.42 -8.37
C LEU A 20 9.36 -4.89 -8.26
N LEU A 21 8.71 -4.63 -9.39
CA LEU A 21 7.30 -4.22 -9.42
C LEU A 21 6.38 -5.28 -8.80
N PHE A 22 6.64 -6.56 -9.09
CA PHE A 22 5.91 -7.68 -8.48
C PHE A 22 6.13 -7.76 -6.96
N VAL A 23 7.37 -7.59 -6.48
CA VAL A 23 7.68 -7.58 -5.05
C VAL A 23 6.97 -6.41 -4.34
N GLY A 24 7.00 -5.21 -4.92
CA GLY A 24 6.28 -4.05 -4.39
C GLY A 24 4.77 -4.31 -4.29
N MET A 25 4.19 -4.96 -5.31
CA MET A 25 2.79 -5.40 -5.28
C MET A 25 2.52 -6.44 -4.19
N ALA A 26 3.39 -7.42 -4.03
CA ALA A 26 3.25 -8.45 -3.01
C ALA A 26 3.20 -7.83 -1.60
N PHE A 27 4.03 -6.82 -1.33
CA PHE A 27 3.98 -6.10 -0.05
C PHE A 27 2.67 -5.34 0.16
N LEU A 28 2.11 -4.70 -0.88
CA LEU A 28 0.78 -4.11 -0.82
C LEU A 28 -0.29 -5.18 -0.51
N PHE A 29 -0.21 -6.37 -1.11
CA PHE A 29 -1.13 -7.46 -0.81
C PHE A 29 -1.00 -7.97 0.63
N VAL A 30 0.22 -8.22 1.11
CA VAL A 30 0.46 -8.67 2.48
C VAL A 30 -0.05 -7.65 3.49
N ARG A 31 0.16 -6.35 3.23
CA ARG A 31 -0.36 -5.29 4.10
C ARG A 31 -1.89 -5.24 4.08
N TYR A 32 -2.52 -5.44 2.93
CA TYR A 32 -3.96 -5.52 2.81
C TYR A 32 -4.54 -6.67 3.63
N ILE A 33 -3.96 -7.88 3.52
CA ILE A 33 -4.40 -9.05 4.31
C ILE A 33 -4.21 -8.79 5.81
N THR A 34 -3.05 -8.25 6.20
CA THR A 34 -2.75 -7.93 7.60
C THR A 34 -3.77 -6.94 8.18
N GLN A 35 -4.10 -5.89 7.43
CA GLN A 35 -5.06 -4.89 7.89
C GLN A 35 -6.46 -5.49 8.00
N THR A 36 -6.91 -6.22 6.98
CA THR A 36 -8.29 -6.70 6.88
C THR A 36 -8.59 -7.88 7.79
N HIS A 37 -7.67 -8.83 7.93
CA HIS A 37 -7.89 -10.05 8.71
C HIS A 37 -7.34 -10.00 10.14
N LEU A 38 -6.21 -9.32 10.37
CA LEU A 38 -5.53 -9.38 11.68
C LEU A 38 -5.83 -8.17 12.58
N ASN A 39 -6.04 -6.99 11.99
CA ASN A 39 -6.15 -5.74 12.77
C ASN A 39 -7.59 -5.31 13.06
N ILE A 40 -8.51 -5.56 12.13
CA ILE A 40 -9.93 -5.18 12.27
C ILE A 40 -10.58 -5.98 13.39
N ASP A 41 -11.38 -5.31 14.20
CA ASP A 41 -12.17 -5.97 15.23
C ASP A 41 -13.43 -6.62 14.63
N HIS A 42 -13.42 -7.94 14.52
CA HIS A 42 -14.52 -8.70 13.94
C HIS A 42 -15.66 -8.96 14.93
N HIS A 43 -15.52 -8.52 16.20
CA HIS A 43 -16.53 -8.68 17.25
C HIS A 43 -17.28 -7.38 17.55
N GLN A 44 -16.94 -6.26 16.89
CA GLN A 44 -17.69 -5.02 17.04
C GLN A 44 -19.04 -5.07 16.32
N VAL A 45 -20.11 -4.72 17.04
CA VAL A 45 -21.48 -4.46 16.52
C VAL A 45 -21.52 -3.09 15.81
N ALA A 46 -20.45 -2.73 15.09
CA ALA A 46 -20.34 -1.47 14.36
C ALA A 46 -20.91 -1.67 12.96
N ARG A 47 -21.66 -0.66 12.46
CA ARG A 47 -22.27 -0.62 11.12
C ARG A 47 -21.35 -1.24 10.07
N THR A 48 -21.75 -2.37 9.50
CA THR A 48 -21.00 -3.16 8.52
C THR A 48 -20.71 -2.37 7.24
N GLN A 49 -21.57 -1.40 6.90
CA GLN A 49 -21.51 -0.61 5.66
C GLN A 49 -20.20 0.19 5.47
N PRO A 50 -19.76 1.07 6.40
CA PRO A 50 -18.51 1.83 6.22
C PRO A 50 -17.25 0.96 6.14
N LEU A 51 -17.24 -0.23 6.76
CA LEU A 51 -16.15 -1.20 6.63
C LEU A 51 -16.06 -1.74 5.21
N ILE A 52 -17.21 -2.10 4.62
CA ILE A 52 -17.33 -2.56 3.23
C ILE A 52 -16.86 -1.47 2.26
N TYR A 53 -17.29 -0.22 2.43
CA TYR A 53 -16.83 0.88 1.57
C TYR A 53 -15.31 1.05 1.61
N THR A 54 -14.71 1.01 2.80
CA THR A 54 -13.25 1.16 2.92
C THR A 54 -12.50 -0.02 2.31
N HIS A 55 -13.08 -1.23 2.35
CA HIS A 55 -12.55 -2.40 1.66
C HIS A 55 -12.61 -2.25 0.12
N LEU A 56 -13.72 -1.72 -0.41
CA LEU A 56 -13.86 -1.44 -1.83
C LEU A 56 -12.84 -0.42 -2.31
N PHE A 57 -12.56 0.64 -1.53
CA PHE A 57 -11.51 1.60 -1.85
C PHE A 57 -10.09 1.00 -1.83
N LEU A 58 -9.79 0.06 -0.93
CA LEU A 58 -8.53 -0.66 -0.94
C LEU A 58 -8.34 -1.47 -2.23
N VAL A 59 -9.36 -2.24 -2.61
CA VAL A 59 -9.36 -3.05 -3.84
C VAL A 59 -9.28 -2.14 -5.07
N MET A 60 -10.00 -1.02 -5.08
CA MET A 60 -9.93 -0.01 -6.14
C MET A 60 -8.52 0.58 -6.28
N GLY A 61 -7.90 1.00 -5.18
CA GLY A 61 -6.53 1.54 -5.20
C GLY A 61 -5.51 0.54 -5.73
N LEU A 62 -5.64 -0.73 -5.33
CA LEU A 62 -4.77 -1.81 -5.81
C LEU A 62 -4.96 -2.07 -7.31
N ASN A 63 -6.21 -2.07 -7.79
CA ASN A 63 -6.51 -2.24 -9.22
C ASN A 63 -6.01 -1.05 -10.06
N LEU A 64 -6.17 0.18 -9.56
CA LEU A 64 -5.68 1.37 -10.25
C LEU A 64 -4.15 1.37 -10.33
N PHE A 65 -3.49 0.90 -9.27
CA PHE A 65 -2.04 0.66 -9.25
C PHE A 65 -1.60 -0.37 -10.31
N THR A 66 -2.30 -1.50 -10.46
CA THR A 66 -1.98 -2.47 -11.52
C THR A 66 -2.13 -1.89 -12.92
N VAL A 67 -3.23 -1.20 -13.17
CA VAL A 67 -3.48 -0.56 -14.48
C VAL A 67 -2.40 0.48 -14.76
N GLY A 68 -2.02 1.26 -13.73
CA GLY A 68 -0.91 2.20 -13.81
C GLY A 68 0.39 1.54 -14.25
N ILE A 69 0.77 0.40 -13.66
CA ILE A 69 1.97 -0.36 -14.04
C ILE A 69 1.90 -0.86 -15.49
N GLU A 70 0.76 -1.42 -15.89
CA GLU A 70 0.56 -1.93 -17.25
C GLU A 70 0.66 -0.82 -18.30
N MET A 71 0.08 0.34 -18.02
CA MET A 71 0.20 1.52 -18.88
C MET A 71 1.61 2.12 -18.86
N LEU A 72 2.35 2.00 -17.76
CA LEU A 72 3.75 2.45 -17.69
C LEU A 72 4.67 1.59 -18.57
N ALA A 73 4.35 0.31 -18.74
CA ALA A 73 5.03 -0.60 -19.66
C ALA A 73 4.82 -0.19 -21.13
N ASN A 74 3.62 0.31 -21.43
CA ASN A 74 3.23 0.74 -22.77
C ASN A 74 3.64 2.21 -22.98
N GLN A 75 4.81 2.43 -23.60
CA GLN A 75 5.43 3.77 -23.76
C GLN A 75 4.50 4.86 -24.31
N HIS A 76 3.47 4.51 -25.10
CA HIS A 76 2.51 5.45 -25.66
C HIS A 76 1.61 6.14 -24.60
N HIS A 77 1.41 5.52 -23.43
CA HIS A 77 0.55 6.04 -22.37
C HIS A 77 1.26 6.17 -21.01
N ALA A 78 2.59 6.23 -20.99
CA ALA A 78 3.38 6.23 -19.76
C ALA A 78 3.01 7.36 -18.79
N ASN A 79 2.72 8.58 -19.28
CA ASN A 79 2.31 9.68 -18.40
C ASN A 79 0.97 9.43 -17.69
N LEU A 80 -0.02 8.88 -18.40
CA LEU A 80 -1.32 8.51 -17.79
C LEU A 80 -1.15 7.32 -16.84
N GLY A 81 -0.32 6.33 -17.21
CA GLY A 81 0.03 5.21 -16.35
C GLY A 81 0.66 5.66 -15.04
N PHE A 82 1.57 6.65 -15.09
CA PHE A 82 2.18 7.22 -13.90
C PHE A 82 1.18 7.93 -12.98
N ILE A 83 0.21 8.65 -13.56
CA ILE A 83 -0.88 9.27 -12.78
C ILE A 83 -1.71 8.20 -12.09
N PHE A 84 -2.16 7.17 -12.82
CA PHE A 84 -2.93 6.06 -12.23
C PHE A 84 -2.16 5.30 -11.15
N PHE A 85 -0.85 5.13 -11.35
CA PHE A 85 0.05 4.53 -10.37
C PHE A 85 0.09 5.33 -9.06
N ILE A 86 0.33 6.65 -9.13
CA ILE A 86 0.38 7.52 -7.94
C ILE A 86 -0.99 7.61 -7.26
N VAL A 87 -2.06 7.81 -8.03
CA VAL A 87 -3.43 7.88 -7.48
C VAL A 87 -3.81 6.56 -6.82
N GLY A 88 -3.46 5.41 -7.42
CA GLY A 88 -3.70 4.10 -6.84
C GLY A 88 -3.01 3.90 -5.49
N ILE A 89 -1.73 4.30 -5.38
CA ILE A 89 -0.97 4.28 -4.12
C ILE A 89 -1.62 5.17 -3.06
N LEU A 90 -2.03 6.39 -3.43
CA LEU A 90 -2.67 7.34 -2.51
C LEU A 90 -4.00 6.80 -1.99
N ILE A 91 -4.86 6.30 -2.88
CA ILE A 91 -6.15 5.70 -2.50
C ILE A 91 -5.91 4.50 -1.59
N TYR A 92 -4.96 3.63 -1.93
CA TYR A 92 -4.64 2.43 -1.14
C TYR A 92 -4.20 2.80 0.28
N TYR A 93 -3.16 3.62 0.44
CA TYR A 93 -2.63 3.94 1.78
C TYR A 93 -3.54 4.84 2.60
N THR A 94 -4.33 5.70 1.97
CA THR A 94 -5.36 6.47 2.67
C THR A 94 -6.47 5.54 3.17
N SER A 95 -6.85 4.53 2.39
CA SER A 95 -7.85 3.54 2.81
C SER A 95 -7.34 2.64 3.96
N ILE A 96 -6.04 2.30 3.98
CA ILE A 96 -5.41 1.65 5.15
C ILE A 96 -5.50 2.55 6.39
N LEU A 97 -5.26 3.85 6.26
CA LEU A 97 -5.36 4.77 7.37
C LEU A 97 -6.81 4.90 7.87
N LEU A 98 -7.78 5.02 6.97
CA LEU A 98 -9.20 5.09 7.31
C LEU A 98 -9.71 3.80 7.98
N THR A 99 -9.26 2.63 7.50
CA THR A 99 -9.63 1.35 8.13
C THR A 99 -9.13 1.23 9.56
N THR A 100 -8.05 1.94 9.91
CA THR A 100 -7.48 1.90 11.27
C THR A 100 -8.47 2.38 12.34
N ARG A 101 -9.47 3.19 11.99
CA ARG A 101 -10.55 3.57 12.91
C ARG A 101 -11.39 2.37 13.37
N TYR A 102 -11.46 1.31 12.56
CA TYR A 102 -12.17 0.06 12.86
C TYR A 102 -11.26 -1.03 13.44
N ASN A 103 -9.98 -0.72 13.66
CA ASN A 103 -9.10 -1.65 14.36
C ASN A 103 -9.56 -1.82 15.81
N LYS A 104 -9.18 -2.97 16.40
CA LYS A 104 -9.31 -3.19 17.85
C LYS A 104 -8.74 -1.98 18.61
N PRO A 105 -9.31 -1.56 19.74
CA PRO A 105 -8.85 -0.39 20.49
C PRO A 105 -7.34 -0.37 20.71
N LEU A 106 -6.77 -1.55 20.95
CA LEU A 106 -5.34 -1.80 21.07
C LEU A 106 -4.50 -1.35 19.86
N PHE A 107 -5.01 -1.52 18.63
CA PHE A 107 -4.30 -1.27 17.37
C PHE A 107 -4.76 0.01 16.66
N ARG A 108 -5.47 0.91 17.35
CA ARG A 108 -5.84 2.23 16.83
C ARG A 108 -4.62 3.14 16.88
N TYR A 109 -4.34 3.83 15.79
CA TYR A 109 -3.21 4.76 15.75
C TYR A 109 -3.48 6.00 16.58
N ASP A 110 -2.47 6.42 17.33
CA ASP A 110 -2.45 7.72 17.98
C ASP A 110 -2.15 8.85 16.98
N LYS A 111 -2.42 10.10 17.34
CA LYS A 111 -2.17 11.28 16.51
C LYS A 111 -0.70 11.35 16.04
N GLU A 112 0.24 11.01 16.91
CA GLU A 112 1.66 10.93 16.56
C GLU A 112 1.94 9.86 15.50
N GLU A 113 1.33 8.69 15.63
CA GLU A 113 1.50 7.57 14.69
C GLU A 113 0.90 7.90 13.33
N ILE A 114 -0.26 8.57 13.31
CA ILE A 114 -0.88 9.11 12.10
C ILE A 114 0.05 10.13 11.43
N SER A 115 0.64 11.05 12.19
CA SER A 115 1.55 12.07 11.63
C SER A 115 2.80 11.43 11.00
N ARG A 116 3.42 10.44 11.66
CA ARG A 116 4.58 9.70 11.13
C ARG A 116 4.21 8.92 9.87
N TYR A 117 3.03 8.31 9.85
CA TYR A 117 2.51 7.60 8.68
C TYR A 117 2.31 8.54 7.48
N LEU A 118 1.69 9.70 7.70
CA LEU A 118 1.46 10.69 6.65
C LEU A 118 2.76 11.31 6.13
N LEU A 119 3.72 11.59 7.01
CA LEU A 119 5.05 12.08 6.62
C LEU A 119 5.78 11.05 5.72
N LEU A 120 5.77 9.78 6.10
CA LEU A 120 6.37 8.71 5.29
C LEU A 120 5.64 8.50 3.96
N LEU A 121 4.31 8.62 3.95
CA LEU A 121 3.53 8.58 2.71
C LEU A 121 3.92 9.74 1.78
N ALA A 122 3.98 10.97 2.29
CA ALA A 122 4.36 12.15 1.51
C ALA A 122 5.80 12.03 0.97
N ALA A 123 6.74 11.60 1.81
CA ALA A 123 8.13 11.36 1.41
C ALA A 123 8.23 10.26 0.33
N GLY A 124 7.50 9.16 0.49
CA GLY A 124 7.46 8.08 -0.49
C GLY A 124 6.91 8.53 -1.85
N ILE A 125 5.81 9.28 -1.86
CA ILE A 125 5.24 9.85 -3.08
C ILE A 125 6.21 10.82 -3.76
N CYS A 126 6.90 11.66 -2.98
CA CYS A 126 7.93 12.56 -3.49
C CYS A 126 9.07 11.80 -4.16
N LEU A 127 9.59 10.74 -3.51
CA LEU A 127 10.65 9.90 -4.06
C LEU A 127 10.21 9.17 -5.34
N LEU A 128 8.98 8.66 -5.38
CA LEU A 128 8.40 8.04 -6.58
C LEU A 128 8.29 9.05 -7.74
N TRP A 129 7.90 10.30 -7.45
CA TRP A 129 7.84 11.37 -8.43
C TRP A 129 9.20 11.73 -9.02
N LEU A 130 10.23 11.82 -8.17
CA LEU A 130 11.61 12.06 -8.61
C LEU A 130 12.16 10.91 -9.47
N SER A 131 11.70 9.68 -9.19
CA SER A 131 12.16 8.47 -9.86
C SER A 131 11.46 8.18 -11.19
N LYS A 132 10.49 9.00 -11.61
CA LYS A 132 9.62 8.74 -12.78
C LYS A 132 10.35 8.53 -14.11
N PHE A 133 11.59 9.01 -14.22
CA PHE A 133 12.37 8.96 -15.46
C PHE A 133 13.08 7.62 -15.69
N SER A 134 13.20 6.77 -14.67
CA SER A 134 13.84 5.45 -14.77
C SER A 134 12.94 4.40 -14.15
N LEU A 135 12.50 3.42 -14.97
CA LEU A 135 11.65 2.34 -14.51
C LEU A 135 12.32 1.50 -13.41
N LEU A 136 13.62 1.24 -13.55
CA LEU A 136 14.40 0.53 -12.54
C LEU A 136 14.41 1.29 -11.22
N LEU A 137 14.74 2.59 -11.24
CA LEU A 137 14.76 3.41 -10.04
C LEU A 137 13.37 3.51 -9.40
N LEU A 138 12.33 3.70 -10.21
CA LEU A 138 10.94 3.75 -9.75
C LEU A 138 10.54 2.44 -9.04
N SER A 139 10.86 1.30 -9.63
CA SER A 139 10.55 -0.02 -9.06
C SER A 139 11.32 -0.28 -7.76
N ALA A 140 12.59 0.14 -7.66
CA ALA A 140 13.39 0.05 -6.44
C ALA A 140 12.83 0.92 -5.31
N VAL A 141 12.51 2.18 -5.62
CA VAL A 141 11.90 3.11 -4.66
C VAL A 141 10.56 2.58 -4.19
N LEU A 142 9.74 2.01 -5.08
CA LEU A 142 8.47 1.39 -4.72
C LEU A 142 8.65 0.25 -3.71
N VAL A 143 9.61 -0.66 -3.94
CA VAL A 143 9.90 -1.78 -3.03
C VAL A 143 10.34 -1.26 -1.66
N VAL A 144 11.29 -0.32 -1.62
CA VAL A 144 11.77 0.26 -0.36
C VAL A 144 10.65 0.98 0.38
N PHE A 145 9.84 1.76 -0.34
CA PHE A 145 8.71 2.49 0.22
C PHE A 145 7.65 1.55 0.81
N THR A 146 7.21 0.56 0.04
CA THR A 146 6.18 -0.41 0.47
C THR A 146 6.67 -1.27 1.64
N TRP A 147 7.94 -1.68 1.62
CA TRP A 147 8.57 -2.37 2.74
C TRP A 147 8.63 -1.51 4.00
N THR A 148 9.03 -0.24 3.88
CA THR A 148 9.11 0.70 5.01
C THR A 148 7.72 0.94 5.63
N MET A 149 6.69 1.13 4.81
CA MET A 149 5.31 1.28 5.27
C MET A 149 4.79 0.02 5.97
N MET A 150 5.16 -1.17 5.45
CA MET A 150 4.85 -2.44 6.08
C MET A 150 5.53 -2.58 7.45
N TRP A 151 6.82 -2.28 7.52
CA TRP A 151 7.62 -2.34 8.75
C TRP A 151 7.10 -1.39 9.83
N LEU A 152 6.76 -0.14 9.46
CA LEU A 152 6.15 0.82 10.37
C LEU A 152 4.88 0.28 11.03
N GLY A 153 4.00 -0.35 10.23
CA GLY A 153 2.78 -0.97 10.77
C GLY A 153 3.07 -2.13 11.72
N ALA A 154 4.12 -2.92 11.45
CA ALA A 154 4.55 -3.98 12.37
C ALA A 154 5.06 -3.41 13.70
N ILE A 155 5.79 -2.28 13.68
CA ILE A 155 6.25 -1.59 14.89
C ILE A 155 5.05 -1.10 15.71
N PHE A 156 4.09 -0.41 15.08
CA PHE A 156 2.90 0.08 15.78
C PHE A 156 2.13 -1.06 16.45
N ARG A 157 1.98 -2.21 15.76
CA ARG A 157 1.38 -3.42 16.36
C ARG A 157 2.15 -3.96 17.57
N ARG A 158 3.48 -4.00 17.50
CA ARG A 158 4.31 -4.45 18.64
C ARG A 158 4.23 -3.50 19.83
N ARG A 159 4.26 -2.19 19.60
CA ARG A 159 4.11 -1.17 20.65
C ARG A 159 2.75 -1.25 21.33
N ALA A 160 1.70 -1.45 20.54
CA ALA A 160 0.36 -1.69 21.04
C ALA A 160 0.30 -2.88 21.99
N GLN A 161 0.89 -4.03 21.62
CA GLN A 161 0.96 -5.22 22.48
C GLN A 161 1.74 -4.97 23.78
N GLN A 162 2.88 -4.27 23.70
CA GLN A 162 3.69 -3.94 24.89
C GLN A 162 2.99 -3.01 25.87
N LYS A 163 2.18 -2.07 25.39
CA LYS A 163 1.34 -1.20 26.24
C LYS A 163 0.26 -1.98 26.99
N GLN A 164 -0.13 -3.16 26.50
CA GLN A 164 -1.11 -4.01 27.19
C GLN A 164 -0.47 -4.88 28.28
N GLU A 165 0.78 -5.31 28.10
CA GLU A 165 1.51 -6.15 29.06
C GLU A 165 2.02 -5.38 30.28
N LYS A 166 2.12 -4.05 30.20
CA LYS A 166 2.38 -3.17 31.34
C LYS A 166 1.14 -2.32 31.64
N PRO A 167 0.15 -2.84 32.39
CA PRO A 167 -0.86 -1.99 32.97
C PRO A 167 -0.18 -1.08 33.99
N ASP A 168 -0.37 0.23 33.86
CA ASP A 168 -0.01 1.22 34.88
C ASP A 168 -0.71 0.92 36.22
#